data_AF-A0A7C1UE62-F1
#
_entry.id   AF-A0A7C1UE62-F1
#
_cell.length_a   1.000
_cell.length_b   1.000
_cell.length_c   1.000
_cell.angle_alpha   90.00
_cell.angle_beta   90.00
_cell.angle_gamma   90.00
#
_symmetry.space_group_name_H-M   'P 1'
#
loop_
_entity.id
_entity.type
_entity.pdbx_description
1 polymer ?
#
loop_
_entity_poly.entity_id
_entity_poly.type
_entity_poly.pdbx_seq_one_letter_code
_entity_poly.pdbx_strand_id
1 'polypeptide(L)' 'MACYSIDTPSVALELTELDPEKVVLGRPRVGFTEVPAPEGLEVGIWEHTVGTSRDVEDDEIFVVISGRGTL' A
#
# COMPACT_ATOMS: atom_id res chain seq x y z
N MET A 1 -24.45 1.32 -12.18
CA MET A 1 -23.33 1.82 -11.38
C MET A 1 -23.07 0.81 -10.29
N ALA A 2 -21.92 0.13 -10.32
CA ALA A 2 -21.53 -0.76 -9.23
C ALA A 2 -21.10 0.10 -8.03
N CYS A 3 -21.53 -0.29 -6.84
CA CYS A 3 -21.08 0.31 -5.59
C CYS A 3 -20.14 -0.72 -4.92
N TYR A 4 -18.89 -0.33 -4.70
CA TYR A 4 -17.90 -1.16 -4.02
C TYR A 4 -17.75 -0.66 -2.59
N SER A 5 -17.84 -1.56 -1.62
CA SER A 5 -17.58 -1.28 -0.21
C SER A 5 -16.65 -2.34 0.34
N ILE A 6 -15.56 -1.90 0.97
CA ILE A 6 -14.52 -2.79 1.49
C ILE A 6 -14.22 -2.38 2.92
N ASP A 7 -14.22 -3.36 3.81
CA ASP A 7 -13.77 -3.18 5.18
C ASP A 7 -12.25 -3.27 5.23
N THR A 8 -11.58 -2.16 4.89
CA THR A 8 -10.13 -2.11 4.71
C THR A 8 -9.32 -2.63 5.90
N PRO A 9 -9.67 -2.38 7.18
CA PRO A 9 -8.92 -2.90 8.32
C PRO A 9 -9.01 -4.42 8.49
N SER A 10 -10.00 -5.08 7.87
CA SER A 10 -10.20 -6.53 7.92
C SER A 10 -9.47 -7.28 6.81
N VAL A 11 -8.82 -6.58 5.88
CA VAL A 11 -8.06 -7.20 4.78
C VAL A 11 -6.68 -7.61 5.30
N ALA A 12 -6.42 -8.91 5.34
CA ALA A 12 -5.11 -9.45 5.68
C ALA A 12 -4.18 -9.41 4.46
N LEU A 13 -3.05 -8.72 4.58
CA LEU A 13 -2.00 -8.68 3.56
C LEU A 13 -0.87 -9.64 3.92
N GLU A 14 -0.36 -10.36 2.92
CA GLU A 14 0.88 -11.09 3.07
C GLU A 14 2.06 -10.11 2.97
N LEU A 15 2.75 -9.92 4.09
CA LEU A 15 3.89 -9.00 4.16
C LEU A 15 5.19 -9.73 3.82
N THR A 16 5.92 -9.24 2.81
CA THR A 16 7.22 -9.77 2.38
C THR A 16 8.32 -8.74 2.60
N GLU A 17 9.57 -9.20 2.73
CA GLU A 17 10.71 -8.28 2.82
C GLU A 17 10.78 -7.42 1.54
N LEU A 18 10.93 -6.11 1.72
CA LEU A 18 11.12 -5.22 0.58
C LEU A 18 12.48 -5.51 -0.07
N ASP A 19 12.57 -5.29 -1.39
CA ASP A 19 13.83 -5.31 -2.11
C ASP A 19 14.88 -4.44 -1.38
N PRO A 20 16.05 -5.00 -0.99
CA PRO A 20 17.09 -4.25 -0.31
C PRO A 20 17.54 -2.98 -1.03
N GLU A 21 17.44 -2.92 -2.37
CA GLU A 21 17.79 -1.72 -3.14
C GLU A 21 16.80 -0.56 -2.93
N LYS A 22 15.56 -0.88 -2.54
CA LYS A 22 14.53 0.11 -2.20
C LYS A 22 14.55 0.54 -0.74
N VAL A 23 15.35 -0.11 0.12
CA VAL A 23 15.41 0.20 1.55
C VAL A 23 16.39 1.35 1.83
N VAL A 24 15.88 2.43 2.43
CA VAL A 24 16.70 3.56 2.93
C VAL A 24 17.05 3.37 4.41
N LEU A 25 16.09 2.91 5.22
CA LEU A 25 16.28 2.70 6.65
C LEU A 25 15.43 1.53 7.18
N GLY A 26 16.05 0.70 8.01
CA GLY A 26 15.39 -0.38 8.73
C GLY A 26 15.30 -1.68 7.91
N ARG A 27 14.25 -2.46 8.17
CA ARG A 27 13.91 -3.70 7.44
C ARG A 27 12.39 -3.73 7.19
N PRO A 28 11.87 -2.79 6.38
CA PRO A 28 10.44 -2.74 6.13
C PRO A 28 10.00 -3.99 5.37
N ARG A 29 8.83 -4.50 5.76
CA ARG A 29 8.05 -5.43 4.95
C ARG A 29 6.87 -4.69 4.36
N VAL A 30 6.49 -5.08 3.15
CA VAL A 30 5.36 -4.51 2.41
C VAL A 30 4.39 -5.59 2.00
N GLY A 31 3.12 -5.23 1.91
CA GLY A 31 2.07 -6.05 1.31
C GLY A 31 1.10 -5.17 0.56
N PHE A 32 0.53 -5.72 -0.51
CA PHE A 32 -0.40 -5.03 -1.37
C PHE A 32 -1.45 -6.01 -1.87
N THR A 33 -2.68 -5.53 -2.03
CA THR A 33 -3.72 -6.25 -2.77
C THR A 33 -4.58 -5.26 -3.54
N GLU A 34 -4.88 -5.60 -4.78
CA GLU A 34 -5.81 -4.83 -5.61
C GLU A 34 -7.25 -5.02 -5.13
N VAL A 35 -8.06 -3.99 -5.32
CA VAL A 35 -9.49 -4.04 -5.02
C VAL A 35 -10.33 -3.63 -6.23
N PRO A 36 -11.61 -4.08 -6.32
CA PRO A 36 -12.47 -3.69 -7.42
C PRO A 36 -12.61 -2.17 -7.55
N ALA A 37 -12.33 -1.67 -8.76
CA ALA A 37 -12.39 -0.25 -9.09
C ALA A 37 -13.06 -0.02 -10.47
N PRO A 38 -13.54 1.20 -10.75
CA PRO A 38 -13.98 1.59 -12.08
C PRO A 38 -12.87 1.47 -13.14
N GLU A 39 -13.26 1.34 -14.40
CA GLU A 39 -12.32 1.32 -15.53
C GLU A 39 -11.44 2.59 -15.55
N GLY A 40 -10.14 2.40 -15.74
CA GLY A 40 -9.16 3.49 -15.79
C GLY A 40 -8.63 3.94 -14.43
N LEU A 41 -8.98 3.26 -13.34
CA LEU A 41 -8.42 3.51 -12.01
C LEU A 41 -7.94 2.19 -11.40
N GLU A 42 -6.68 2.18 -10.97
CA GLU A 42 -6.16 1.14 -10.09
C GLU A 42 -6.35 1.60 -8.63
N VAL A 43 -6.91 0.71 -7.81
CA VAL A 43 -7.06 0.95 -6.37
C VAL A 43 -6.61 -0.30 -5.66
N GLY A 44 -5.81 -0.13 -4.62
CA GLY A 44 -5.41 -1.23 -3.75
C GLY A 44 -5.33 -0.81 -2.29
N ILE A 45 -5.08 -1.80 -1.45
CA ILE A 45 -4.77 -1.63 -0.04
C ILE A 45 -3.32 -1.98 0.12
N TRP A 46 -2.57 -1.08 0.75
CA TRP A 46 -1.13 -1.22 0.98
C TRP A 46 -0.81 -1.11 2.46
N GLU A 47 0.12 -1.94 2.91
CA GLU A 47 0.71 -1.85 4.25
C GLU A 47 2.23 -1.83 4.16
N HIS A 48 2.85 -0.95 4.95
CA HIS A 48 4.29 -0.83 5.08
C HIS A 48 4.65 -0.76 6.55
N THR A 49 5.41 -1.74 7.03
CA THR A 49 5.89 -1.73 8.43
C THR A 49 6.91 -0.62 8.66
N VAL A 50 7.22 -0.28 9.91
CA VAL A 50 8.16 0.80 10.25
C VAL A 50 9.50 0.67 9.51
N GLY A 51 9.89 1.75 8.84
CA GLY A 51 11.11 1.87 8.05
C GLY A 51 11.00 3.02 7.06
N THR A 52 12.01 3.18 6.21
CA THR A 52 11.99 4.12 5.09
C THR A 52 12.37 3.37 3.83
N SER A 53 11.56 3.52 2.80
CA SER A 53 11.79 2.99 1.47
C SER A 53 11.81 4.13 0.45
N ARG A 54 12.31 3.85 -0.74
CA ARG A 54 12.22 4.73 -1.91
C ARG A 54 11.64 3.92 -3.06
N ASP A 55 10.69 4.52 -3.77
CA ASP A 55 10.16 3.96 -5.00
C ASP A 55 9.93 5.04 -6.06
N VAL A 56 9.64 4.60 -7.28
CA VAL A 56 9.15 5.46 -8.37
C VAL A 56 7.85 4.85 -8.86
N GLU A 57 6.75 5.52 -8.54
CA GLU A 57 5.41 5.16 -8.98
C GLU A 57 4.87 6.20 -9.98
N ASP A 58 3.77 5.86 -10.66
CA ASP A 58 2.96 6.82 -11.43
C ASP A 58 2.31 7.87 -10.49
N ASP A 59 1.49 8.76 -11.03
CA ASP A 59 0.74 9.74 -10.23
C ASP A 59 -0.24 9.03 -9.26
N GLU A 60 0.15 8.88 -7.99
CA GLU A 60 -0.61 8.14 -6.96
C GLU A 60 -1.11 9.03 -5.81
N ILE A 61 -2.22 8.60 -5.17
CA ILE A 61 -2.78 9.22 -3.98
C ILE A 61 -2.83 8.19 -2.84
N PHE A 62 -2.24 8.54 -1.70
CA PHE A 62 -2.36 7.75 -0.47
C PHE A 62 -3.45 8.29 0.46
N VAL A 63 -4.29 7.38 0.95
CA VAL A 63 -5.21 7.64 2.06
C VAL A 63 -4.78 6.80 3.25
N VAL A 64 -4.36 7.45 4.34
CA VAL A 64 -3.91 6.76 5.55
C VAL A 64 -5.12 6.18 6.30
N ILE A 65 -5.26 4.85 6.29
CA ILE A 65 -6.31 4.13 7.01
C ILE A 65 -5.94 3.95 8.49
N SER A 66 -4.67 3.65 8.77
CA SER A 66 -4.15 3.44 10.12
C SER A 66 -2.67 3.83 10.21
N GLY A 67 -2.24 4.25 11.40
CA GLY A 67 -0.86 4.66 11.64
C GLY A 67 -0.54 6.07 11.12
N ARG A 68 0.71 6.27 10.69
CA ARG A 68 1.21 7.53 10.14
C ARG A 68 2.50 7.30 9.34
N GLY A 69 2.74 8.15 8.36
CA GLY A 69 3.97 8.18 7.56
C GLY A 69 4.27 9.61 7.11
N THR A 70 5.46 9.78 6.55
CA THR A 70 5.90 11.02 5.89
C THR A 70 6.48 10.65 4.54
N LEU A 71 6.17 11.42 3.52
CA LEU A 71 6.68 11.28 2.16
C LEU A 71 7.77 12.33 1.89
#